data_AF-A0A6B9GFI2-F1
#
_entry.id   AF-A0A6B9GFI2-F1
#
_cell.length_a   1.000
_cell.length_b   1.000
_cell.length_c   1.000
_cell.angle_alpha   90.00
_cell.angle_beta   90.00
_cell.angle_gamma   90.00
#
_symmetry.space_group_name_H-M   'P 1'
#
loop_
_entity.id
_entity.type
_entity.pdbx_description
1 polymer ?
#
loop_
_entity_poly.entity_id
_entity_poly.type
_entity_poly.pdbx_seq_one_letter_code
_entity_poly.pdbx_strand_id
1 'polypeptide(L)'
;MTKPRKFYDGDPEKELMARTKAFEREEVLHHAIRVFAEHGFAGTSMEMLLEAMGLSRQSIYDTFGDKKQLYTAALGLYVNDSIGEIVASLVRSDSPARAIEEAIEQFIARPAAQGCLGILSVCEFGIQDDEISRINAVAGKRLLRALEGTLLRGQAHGDFTKEQTAEQMAGYLAVLLNGLRVASRAGASQDELLVMKTIALRALR
;
A
#
# COMPACT_ATOMS: atom_id res chain seq x y z
N MET A 1 -50.14 6.46 8.94
CA MET A 1 -49.83 7.51 7.96
C MET A 1 -48.32 7.70 7.91
N THR A 2 -47.68 7.05 6.95
CA THR A 2 -46.21 6.96 6.81
C THR A 2 -45.75 8.10 5.91
N LYS A 3 -44.97 9.06 6.44
CA LYS A 3 -44.34 10.11 5.62
C LYS A 3 -43.37 9.46 4.61
N PRO A 4 -43.39 9.83 3.33
CA PRO A 4 -42.45 9.27 2.37
C PRO A 4 -41.03 9.77 2.68
N ARG A 5 -40.06 8.84 2.68
CA ARG A 5 -38.63 9.15 2.70
C ARG A 5 -38.31 9.96 1.44
N LYS A 6 -37.80 11.17 1.60
CA LYS A 6 -37.18 11.92 0.52
C LYS A 6 -35.99 11.12 0.00
N PHE A 7 -36.08 10.64 -1.23
CA PHE A 7 -34.90 10.26 -2.01
C PHE A 7 -34.08 11.55 -2.19
N TYR A 8 -32.84 11.55 -1.72
CA TYR A 8 -31.89 12.58 -2.08
C TYR A 8 -31.49 12.33 -3.53
N ASP A 9 -32.13 13.02 -4.46
CA ASP A 9 -31.61 13.16 -5.83
C ASP A 9 -30.41 14.12 -5.75
N GLY A 10 -29.21 13.56 -5.62
CA GLY A 10 -27.97 14.32 -5.75
C GLY A 10 -27.89 14.95 -7.14
N ASP A 11 -27.51 16.22 -7.19
CA ASP A 11 -27.28 16.95 -8.44
C ASP A 11 -26.13 16.28 -9.23
N PRO A 12 -26.39 15.68 -10.40
CA PRO A 12 -25.39 14.93 -11.17
C PRO A 12 -24.17 15.79 -11.54
N GLU A 13 -24.35 17.10 -11.72
CA GLU A 13 -23.27 18.03 -12.03
C GLU A 13 -22.35 18.25 -10.82
N LYS A 14 -22.92 18.32 -9.61
CA LYS A 14 -22.12 18.40 -8.37
C LYS A 14 -21.36 17.12 -8.10
N GLU A 15 -21.95 15.96 -8.35
CA GLU A 15 -21.25 14.68 -8.23
C GLU A 15 -20.11 14.56 -9.25
N LEU A 16 -20.34 14.98 -10.50
CA LEU A 16 -19.31 15.01 -11.53
C LEU A 16 -18.16 15.96 -11.14
N MET A 17 -18.46 17.19 -10.72
CA MET A 17 -17.44 18.15 -10.27
C MET A 17 -16.66 17.66 -9.04
N ALA A 18 -17.34 17.01 -8.09
CA ALA A 18 -16.68 16.42 -6.92
C ALA A 18 -15.74 15.28 -7.32
N ARG A 19 -16.15 14.42 -8.26
CA ARG A 19 -15.32 13.34 -8.80
C ARG A 19 -14.13 13.86 -9.59
N THR A 20 -14.31 14.88 -10.43
CA THR A 20 -13.20 15.52 -11.16
C THR A 20 -12.17 16.10 -10.20
N LYS A 21 -12.61 16.84 -9.18
CA LYS A 21 -11.70 17.39 -8.15
C LYS A 21 -11.00 16.31 -7.34
N ALA A 22 -11.67 15.19 -7.06
CA ALA A 22 -11.04 14.06 -6.38
C ALA A 22 -9.95 13.43 -7.25
N PHE A 23 -10.19 13.27 -8.55
CA PHE A 23 -9.20 12.75 -9.50
C PHE A 23 -7.97 13.69 -9.61
N GLU A 24 -8.20 14.99 -9.75
CA GLU A 24 -7.13 16.00 -9.74
C GLU A 24 -6.32 15.95 -8.44
N ARG A 25 -7.01 15.73 -7.30
CA ARG A 25 -6.35 15.58 -6.00
C ARG A 25 -5.49 14.32 -5.92
N GLU A 26 -5.97 13.18 -6.42
CA GLU A 26 -5.22 11.92 -6.44
C GLU A 26 -3.97 12.02 -7.32
N GLU A 27 -4.09 12.63 -8.50
CA GLU A 27 -2.97 12.88 -9.41
C GLU A 27 -1.87 13.71 -8.72
N VAL A 28 -2.25 14.81 -8.08
CA VAL A 28 -1.33 15.64 -7.29
C VAL A 28 -0.67 14.86 -6.15
N LEU A 29 -1.41 13.97 -5.48
CA LEU A 29 -0.86 13.12 -4.42
C LEU A 29 0.14 12.09 -4.96
N HIS A 30 -0.03 11.57 -6.18
CA HIS A 30 0.98 10.69 -6.79
C HIS A 30 2.32 11.39 -7.02
N HIS A 31 2.31 12.68 -7.36
CA HIS A 31 3.53 13.48 -7.42
C HIS A 31 4.20 13.61 -6.05
N ALA A 32 3.42 13.93 -5.01
CA ALA A 32 3.93 14.01 -3.64
C ALA A 32 4.49 12.66 -3.14
N ILE A 33 3.81 11.54 -3.45
CA ILE A 33 4.26 10.18 -3.11
C ILE A 33 5.66 9.93 -3.65
N ARG A 34 5.94 10.30 -4.91
CA ARG A 34 7.26 10.09 -5.51
C ARG A 34 8.35 10.84 -4.75
N VAL A 35 8.13 12.12 -4.45
CA VAL A 35 9.10 12.95 -3.73
C VAL A 35 9.34 12.41 -2.31
N PHE A 36 8.27 12.07 -1.59
CA PHE A 36 8.40 11.51 -0.24
C PHE A 36 9.02 10.11 -0.23
N ALA A 37 8.75 9.27 -1.23
CA ALA A 37 9.35 7.95 -1.34
C ALA A 37 10.85 8.00 -1.66
N GLU A 38 11.31 9.09 -2.29
CA GLU A 38 12.71 9.32 -2.59
C GLU A 38 13.48 9.91 -1.39
N HIS A 39 12.91 10.92 -0.73
CA HIS A 39 13.63 11.73 0.27
C HIS A 39 13.17 11.51 1.72
N GLY A 40 12.10 10.76 1.95
CA GLY A 40 11.45 10.64 3.26
C GLY A 40 10.72 11.92 3.68
N PHE A 41 9.90 11.85 4.73
CA PHE A 41 9.25 13.03 5.30
C PHE A 41 10.28 14.08 5.71
N ALA A 42 11.32 13.72 6.47
CA ALA A 42 12.26 14.71 7.01
C ALA A 42 13.09 15.39 5.89
N GLY A 43 13.50 14.63 4.88
CA GLY A 43 14.36 15.11 3.79
C GLY A 43 13.64 15.89 2.69
N THR A 44 12.32 15.74 2.55
CA THR A 44 11.55 16.50 1.55
C THR A 44 11.36 17.96 1.95
N SER A 45 11.73 18.93 1.10
CA SER A 45 11.40 20.34 1.33
C SER A 45 10.02 20.71 0.76
N MET A 46 9.43 21.83 1.21
CA MET A 46 8.22 22.35 0.56
C MET A 46 8.48 22.76 -0.89
N GLU A 47 9.69 23.18 -1.23
CA GLU A 47 10.05 23.58 -2.60
C GLU A 47 10.05 22.38 -3.55
N MET A 48 10.61 21.24 -3.12
CA MET A 48 10.57 19.99 -3.88
C MET A 48 9.13 19.56 -4.19
N LEU A 49 8.23 19.71 -3.21
CA LEU A 49 6.81 19.36 -3.38
C LEU A 49 6.12 20.29 -4.37
N LEU A 50 6.36 21.60 -4.25
CA LEU A 50 5.78 22.60 -5.16
C LEU A 50 6.22 22.37 -6.60
N GLU A 51 7.51 22.12 -6.81
CA GLU A 51 8.07 21.82 -8.13
C GLU A 51 7.48 20.55 -8.72
N ALA A 52 7.44 19.46 -7.94
CA ALA A 52 6.95 18.17 -8.42
C ALA A 52 5.43 18.14 -8.68
N MET A 53 4.65 18.87 -7.89
CA MET A 53 3.19 18.92 -8.00
C MET A 53 2.71 19.98 -9.00
N GLY A 54 3.57 20.90 -9.44
CA GLY A 54 3.18 22.01 -10.31
C GLY A 54 2.19 22.98 -9.66
N LEU A 55 2.15 23.05 -8.33
CA LEU A 55 1.19 23.86 -7.56
C LEU A 55 1.87 25.05 -6.89
N SER A 56 1.07 26.10 -6.65
CA SER A 56 1.51 27.22 -5.82
C SER A 56 1.50 26.84 -4.33
N ARG A 57 2.30 27.55 -3.54
CA ARG A 57 2.34 27.36 -2.08
C ARG A 57 0.97 27.54 -1.44
N GLN A 58 0.23 28.56 -1.87
CA GLN A 58 -1.11 28.82 -1.38
C GLN A 58 -2.05 27.66 -1.71
N SER A 59 -2.00 27.13 -2.93
CA SER A 59 -2.83 26.00 -3.37
C SER A 59 -2.60 24.74 -2.52
N ILE A 60 -1.35 24.44 -2.16
CA ILE A 60 -1.05 23.30 -1.27
C ILE A 60 -1.67 23.54 0.12
N TYR A 61 -1.46 24.72 0.71
CA TYR A 61 -2.01 25.03 2.03
C TYR A 61 -3.53 25.03 2.06
N ASP A 62 -4.19 25.56 1.03
CA ASP A 62 -5.65 25.58 0.93
C ASP A 62 -6.24 24.17 0.77
N THR A 63 -5.52 23.27 0.08
CA THR A 63 -6.03 21.94 -0.30
C THR A 63 -5.67 20.83 0.68
N PHE A 64 -4.44 20.88 1.22
CA PHE A 64 -3.87 19.83 2.06
C PHE A 64 -3.53 20.33 3.46
N GLY A 65 -3.47 21.65 3.68
CA GLY A 65 -2.93 22.23 4.90
C GLY A 65 -1.42 22.14 4.90
N ASP A 66 -0.81 21.60 5.95
CA ASP A 66 0.64 21.57 6.07
C ASP A 66 1.31 20.36 5.37
N LYS A 67 2.64 20.33 5.41
CA LYS A 67 3.45 19.23 4.87
C LYS A 67 3.09 17.88 5.50
N LYS A 68 2.75 17.85 6.78
CA LYS A 68 2.41 16.62 7.51
C LYS A 68 1.07 16.09 7.03
N GLN A 69 0.07 16.95 6.90
CA GLN A 69 -1.24 16.58 6.37
C GLN A 69 -1.16 16.11 4.90
N LEU A 70 -0.33 16.76 4.08
CA LEU A 70 -0.02 16.30 2.73
C LEU A 70 0.68 14.92 2.75
N TYR A 71 1.66 14.70 3.63
CA TYR A 71 2.31 13.40 3.79
C TYR A 71 1.32 12.32 4.22
N THR A 72 0.46 12.59 5.22
CA THR A 72 -0.57 11.66 5.68
C THR A 72 -1.51 11.28 4.54
N ALA A 73 -1.96 12.26 3.74
CA ALA A 73 -2.81 12.01 2.58
C ALA A 73 -2.11 11.17 1.50
N ALA A 74 -0.84 11.48 1.21
CA ALA A 74 -0.01 10.74 0.26
C ALA A 74 0.24 9.29 0.73
N LEU A 75 0.54 9.10 2.02
CA LEU A 75 0.70 7.77 2.62
C LEU A 75 -0.60 6.98 2.54
N GLY A 76 -1.74 7.60 2.87
CA GLY A 76 -3.06 6.97 2.79
C GLY A 76 -3.38 6.46 1.39
N LEU A 77 -3.18 7.30 0.37
CA LEU A 77 -3.36 6.90 -1.03
C LEU A 77 -2.39 5.77 -1.41
N TYR A 78 -1.09 5.93 -1.12
CA TYR A 78 -0.07 4.94 -1.44
C TYR A 78 -0.39 3.55 -0.84
N VAL A 79 -0.73 3.48 0.45
CA VAL A 79 -1.02 2.19 1.08
C VAL A 79 -2.33 1.58 0.58
N ASN A 80 -3.33 2.41 0.26
CA ASN A 80 -4.59 1.92 -0.28
C ASN A 80 -4.39 1.27 -1.65
N ASP A 81 -3.67 1.93 -2.55
CA ASP A 81 -3.44 1.47 -3.91
C ASP A 81 -2.54 0.24 -3.89
N SER A 82 -1.40 0.35 -3.20
CA SER A 82 -0.41 -0.73 -3.16
C SER A 82 -0.97 -2.01 -2.54
N ILE A 83 -1.67 -1.93 -1.40
CA ILE A 83 -2.31 -3.09 -0.77
C ILE A 83 -3.56 -3.53 -1.56
N GLY A 84 -4.28 -2.60 -2.18
CA GLY A 84 -5.45 -2.90 -2.99
C GLY A 84 -5.15 -3.84 -4.14
N GLU A 85 -4.08 -3.57 -4.89
CA GLU A 85 -3.62 -4.41 -5.99
C GLU A 85 -3.25 -5.82 -5.53
N ILE A 86 -2.46 -5.93 -4.45
CA ILE A 86 -1.99 -7.21 -3.91
C ILE A 86 -3.16 -8.03 -3.37
N VAL A 87 -4.05 -7.42 -2.59
CA VAL A 87 -5.24 -8.09 -2.06
C VAL A 87 -6.11 -8.60 -3.20
N ALA A 88 -6.27 -7.79 -4.25
CA ALA A 88 -7.04 -8.17 -5.40
C ALA A 88 -6.41 -9.36 -6.17
N SER A 89 -5.08 -9.45 -6.27
CA SER A 89 -4.43 -10.63 -6.87
C SER A 89 -4.57 -11.88 -5.99
N LEU A 90 -4.43 -11.74 -4.67
CA LEU A 90 -4.59 -12.85 -3.71
C LEU A 90 -6.00 -13.44 -3.69
N VAL A 91 -7.03 -12.59 -3.81
CA VAL A 91 -8.43 -13.01 -3.71
C VAL A 91 -8.97 -13.60 -5.01
N ARG A 92 -8.54 -13.09 -6.18
CA ARG A 92 -9.10 -13.52 -7.48
C ARG A 92 -8.57 -14.85 -8.02
N SER A 93 -7.43 -15.33 -7.52
CA SER A 93 -6.81 -16.54 -8.05
C SER A 93 -7.50 -17.81 -7.53
N ASP A 94 -7.81 -18.72 -8.46
CA ASP A 94 -8.31 -20.07 -8.17
C ASP A 94 -7.20 -21.01 -7.67
N SER A 95 -5.93 -20.64 -7.86
CA SER A 95 -4.77 -21.36 -7.32
C SER A 95 -4.13 -20.56 -6.17
N PRO A 96 -4.35 -20.95 -4.90
CA PRO A 96 -3.73 -20.32 -3.74
C PRO A 96 -2.20 -20.26 -3.83
N ALA A 97 -1.57 -21.37 -4.25
CA ALA A 97 -0.12 -21.43 -4.48
C ALA A 97 0.36 -20.35 -5.45
N ARG A 98 -0.31 -20.24 -6.61
CA ARG A 98 0.07 -19.25 -7.62
C ARG A 98 -0.20 -17.82 -7.16
N ALA A 99 -1.28 -17.59 -6.41
CA ALA A 99 -1.62 -16.26 -5.89
C ALA A 99 -0.53 -15.72 -4.93
N ILE A 100 0.00 -16.59 -4.06
CA ILE A 100 1.10 -16.24 -3.16
C ILE A 100 2.39 -15.98 -3.95
N GLU A 101 2.69 -16.81 -4.94
CA GLU A 101 3.86 -16.60 -5.80
C GLU A 101 3.78 -15.26 -6.56
N GLU A 102 2.64 -14.94 -7.15
CA GLU A 102 2.40 -13.68 -7.87
C GLU A 102 2.49 -12.47 -6.94
N ALA A 103 1.96 -12.58 -5.72
CA ALA A 103 2.09 -11.52 -4.74
C ALA A 103 3.58 -11.26 -4.44
N ILE A 104 4.40 -12.29 -4.24
CA ILE A 104 5.84 -12.10 -4.02
C ILE A 104 6.51 -11.49 -5.26
N GLU A 105 6.18 -11.97 -6.46
CA GLU A 105 6.73 -11.44 -7.72
C GLU A 105 6.42 -9.95 -7.91
N GLN A 106 5.21 -9.50 -7.57
CA GLN A 106 4.84 -8.08 -7.64
C GLN A 106 5.72 -7.21 -6.72
N PHE A 107 6.08 -7.69 -5.53
CA PHE A 107 6.98 -6.96 -4.63
C PHE A 107 8.41 -6.88 -5.15
N ILE A 108 8.87 -7.93 -5.84
CA ILE A 108 10.19 -8.00 -6.46
C ILE A 108 10.27 -7.10 -7.70
N ALA A 109 9.22 -7.09 -8.53
CA ALA A 109 9.20 -6.35 -9.80
C ALA A 109 9.15 -4.83 -9.62
N ARG A 110 8.70 -4.33 -8.46
CA ARG A 110 8.66 -2.90 -8.16
C ARG A 110 10.08 -2.31 -8.09
N PRO A 111 10.43 -1.30 -8.90
CA PRO A 111 11.79 -0.75 -8.95
C PRO A 111 12.31 -0.26 -7.59
N ALA A 112 13.60 -0.50 -7.32
CA ALA A 112 14.29 -0.03 -6.10
C ALA A 112 14.31 1.51 -5.99
N ALA A 113 14.34 2.20 -7.13
CA ALA A 113 14.35 3.66 -7.21
C ALA A 113 13.05 4.31 -6.69
N GLN A 114 11.91 3.59 -6.75
CA GLN A 114 10.60 4.14 -6.39
C GLN A 114 10.33 4.19 -4.88
N GLY A 115 11.25 3.70 -4.05
CA GLY A 115 11.07 3.63 -2.59
C GLY A 115 9.86 2.78 -2.18
N CYS A 116 9.54 2.77 -0.89
CA CYS A 116 8.29 2.23 -0.38
C CYS A 116 7.81 3.14 0.74
N LEU A 117 6.86 4.04 0.44
CA LEU A 117 6.43 5.06 1.38
C LEU A 117 5.86 4.46 2.68
N GLY A 118 5.16 3.33 2.59
CA GLY A 118 4.70 2.57 3.76
C GLY A 118 5.85 2.17 4.69
N ILE A 119 6.93 1.59 4.16
CA ILE A 119 8.10 1.17 4.98
C ILE A 119 8.84 2.39 5.53
N LEU A 120 9.07 3.41 4.71
CA LEU A 120 9.73 4.64 5.14
C LEU A 120 8.96 5.31 6.28
N SER A 121 7.63 5.36 6.21
CA SER A 121 6.81 5.93 7.27
C SER A 121 6.95 5.18 8.60
N VAL A 122 7.12 3.86 8.57
CA VAL A 122 7.37 3.06 9.78
C VAL A 122 8.77 3.37 10.34
N CYS A 123 9.78 3.53 9.48
CA CYS A 123 11.13 3.87 9.91
C CYS A 123 11.23 5.30 10.48
N GLU A 124 10.50 6.26 9.90
CA GLU A 124 10.55 7.67 10.28
C GLU A 124 9.70 7.99 11.52
N PHE A 125 8.52 7.38 11.65
CA PHE A 125 7.55 7.72 12.69
C PHE A 125 7.31 6.61 13.72
N GLY A 126 7.63 5.36 13.38
CA GLY A 126 7.38 4.20 14.24
C GLY A 126 5.93 4.16 14.73
N ILE A 127 5.78 4.12 16.05
CA ILE A 127 4.49 4.15 16.75
C ILE A 127 4.20 5.50 17.43
N GLN A 128 5.04 6.51 17.22
CA GLN A 128 4.95 7.78 17.95
C GLN A 128 3.89 8.73 17.36
N ASP A 129 3.53 8.52 16.10
CA ASP A 129 2.50 9.28 15.41
C ASP A 129 1.23 8.44 15.25
N ASP A 130 0.19 8.75 16.02
CA ASP A 130 -1.05 7.98 16.07
C ASP A 130 -1.76 7.89 14.72
N GLU A 131 -1.68 8.94 13.89
CA GLU A 131 -2.36 8.99 12.61
C GLU A 131 -1.67 8.11 11.58
N ILE A 132 -0.36 8.27 11.41
CA ILE A 132 0.46 7.44 10.51
C ILE A 132 0.45 5.98 10.97
N SER A 133 0.61 5.74 12.28
CA SER A 133 0.57 4.39 12.84
C SER A 133 -0.77 3.70 12.55
N ARG A 134 -1.88 4.42 12.64
CA ARG A 134 -3.22 3.91 12.30
C ARG A 134 -3.33 3.56 10.81
N ILE A 135 -2.83 4.40 9.92
CA ILE A 135 -2.83 4.14 8.46
C ILE A 135 -2.08 2.84 8.16
N ASN A 136 -0.86 2.70 8.70
CA ASN A 136 -0.04 1.51 8.53
C ASN A 136 -0.69 0.26 9.14
N ALA A 137 -1.29 0.38 10.33
CA ALA A 137 -1.96 -0.73 10.99
C ALA A 137 -3.18 -1.24 10.19
N VAL A 138 -3.97 -0.33 9.61
CA VAL A 138 -5.12 -0.70 8.76
C VAL A 138 -4.65 -1.41 7.50
N ALA A 139 -3.63 -0.86 6.82
CA ALA A 139 -3.05 -1.46 5.62
C ALA A 139 -2.44 -2.85 5.91
N GLY A 140 -1.65 -2.98 6.98
CA GLY A 140 -1.04 -4.23 7.41
C GLY A 140 -2.07 -5.31 7.75
N LYS A 141 -3.13 -4.95 8.51
CA LYS A 141 -4.23 -5.88 8.82
C LYS A 141 -4.96 -6.36 7.56
N ARG A 142 -5.16 -5.48 6.58
CA ARG A 142 -5.80 -5.82 5.30
C ARG A 142 -4.96 -6.83 4.51
N LEU A 143 -3.65 -6.61 4.43
CA LEU A 143 -2.72 -7.55 3.77
C LEU A 143 -2.68 -8.90 4.49
N LEU A 144 -2.51 -8.89 5.82
CA LEU A 144 -2.45 -10.11 6.64
C LEU A 144 -3.69 -10.98 6.45
N ARG A 145 -4.89 -10.39 6.49
CA ARG A 145 -6.14 -11.13 6.28
C ARG A 145 -6.23 -11.75 4.88
N ALA A 146 -5.76 -11.04 3.84
CA ALA A 146 -5.78 -11.57 2.49
C ALA A 146 -4.77 -12.72 2.30
N LEU A 147 -3.59 -12.61 2.90
CA LEU A 147 -2.60 -13.68 2.93
C LEU A 147 -3.12 -14.91 3.69
N GLU A 148 -3.61 -14.71 4.91
CA GLU A 148 -4.17 -15.76 5.76
C GLU A 148 -5.32 -16.49 5.06
N GLY A 149 -6.29 -15.75 4.51
CA GLY A 149 -7.41 -16.34 3.78
C GLY A 149 -6.96 -17.13 2.56
N THR A 150 -5.88 -16.73 1.89
CA THR A 150 -5.32 -17.46 0.73
C THR A 150 -4.58 -18.71 1.18
N LEU A 151 -3.77 -18.62 2.23
CA LEU A 151 -3.07 -19.74 2.83
C LEU A 151 -4.05 -20.80 3.34
N LEU A 152 -5.14 -20.38 3.99
CA LEU A 152 -6.19 -21.28 4.46
C LEU A 152 -6.85 -22.05 3.31
N ARG A 153 -7.14 -21.39 2.18
CA ARG A 153 -7.63 -22.07 0.96
C ARG A 153 -6.60 -23.06 0.42
N GLY A 154 -5.32 -22.67 0.36
CA GLY A 154 -4.25 -23.56 -0.10
C GLY A 154 -4.05 -24.77 0.81
N GLN A 155 -4.14 -24.61 2.13
CA GLN A 155 -4.11 -25.73 3.08
C GLN A 155 -5.31 -26.67 2.90
N ALA A 156 -6.49 -26.15 2.55
CA ALA A 156 -7.65 -26.98 2.23
C ALA A 156 -7.47 -27.78 0.93
N HIS A 157 -6.79 -27.20 -0.06
CA HIS A 157 -6.48 -27.84 -1.35
C HIS A 157 -5.26 -28.79 -1.30
N GLY A 158 -4.44 -28.71 -0.24
CA GLY A 158 -3.19 -29.46 -0.14
C GLY A 158 -1.99 -28.79 -0.81
N ASP A 159 -2.10 -27.51 -1.17
CA ASP A 159 -1.03 -26.70 -1.77
C ASP A 159 0.06 -26.34 -0.75
N PHE A 160 -0.29 -26.26 0.53
CA PHE A 160 0.56 -25.79 1.62
C PHE A 160 0.53 -26.73 2.82
N THR A 161 1.65 -26.78 3.55
CA THR A 161 1.77 -27.53 4.81
C THR A 161 0.76 -27.05 5.85
N LYS A 162 0.37 -27.96 6.75
CA LYS A 162 -0.45 -27.68 7.95
C LYS A 162 0.37 -27.70 9.25
N GLU A 163 1.70 -27.82 9.15
CA GLU A 163 2.59 -27.76 10.32
C GLU A 163 2.53 -26.41 11.02
N GLN A 164 2.41 -25.32 10.26
CA GLN A 164 2.10 -23.98 10.77
C GLN A 164 0.67 -23.59 10.44
N THR A 165 0.09 -22.75 11.28
CA THR A 165 -1.23 -22.14 11.01
C THR A 165 -1.12 -21.14 9.86
N ALA A 166 -2.22 -20.95 9.12
CA ALA A 166 -2.31 -19.93 8.08
C ALA A 166 -1.97 -18.52 8.61
N GLU A 167 -2.32 -18.21 9.87
CA GLU A 167 -1.98 -16.95 10.54
C GLU A 167 -0.46 -16.78 10.69
N GLN A 168 0.24 -17.80 11.19
CA GLN A 168 1.70 -17.78 11.34
C GLN A 168 2.40 -17.62 9.99
N MET A 169 1.94 -18.34 8.97
CA MET A 169 2.48 -18.24 7.61
C MET A 169 2.21 -16.87 6.99
N ALA A 170 1.03 -16.29 7.24
CA ALA A 170 0.71 -14.93 6.79
C ALA A 170 1.60 -13.88 7.44
N GLY A 171 1.86 -14.02 8.75
CA GLY A 171 2.82 -13.19 9.49
C GLY A 171 4.23 -13.28 8.92
N TYR A 172 4.72 -14.50 8.66
CA TYR A 172 6.00 -14.74 8.01
C TYR A 172 6.08 -14.05 6.63
N LEU A 173 5.06 -14.23 5.79
CA LEU A 173 5.02 -13.61 4.47
C LEU A 173 4.98 -12.09 4.54
N ALA A 174 4.20 -11.49 5.44
CA ALA A 174 4.17 -10.04 5.61
C ALA A 174 5.57 -9.47 5.97
N VAL A 175 6.31 -10.16 6.84
CA VAL A 175 7.69 -9.78 7.19
C VAL A 175 8.63 -9.95 5.98
N LEU A 176 8.54 -11.07 5.26
CA LEU A 176 9.31 -11.32 4.05
C LEU A 176 9.08 -10.22 3.00
N LEU A 177 7.82 -9.90 2.70
CA LEU A 177 7.45 -8.90 1.70
C LEU A 177 8.03 -7.52 2.03
N ASN A 178 8.01 -7.12 3.31
CA ASN A 178 8.69 -5.90 3.77
C ASN A 178 10.21 -6.01 3.57
N GLY A 179 10.80 -7.15 3.94
CA GLY A 179 12.23 -7.43 3.75
C GLY A 179 12.67 -7.33 2.29
N LEU A 180 11.87 -7.84 1.35
CA LEU A 180 12.15 -7.74 -0.10
C LEU A 180 12.25 -6.30 -0.58
N ARG A 181 11.35 -5.42 -0.09
CA ARG A 181 11.40 -3.99 -0.44
C ARG A 181 12.64 -3.30 0.15
N VAL A 182 13.00 -3.64 1.39
CA VAL A 182 14.21 -3.11 2.03
C VAL A 182 15.46 -3.59 1.31
N ALA A 183 15.58 -4.88 1.04
CA ALA A 183 16.72 -5.46 0.32
C ALA A 183 16.85 -4.88 -1.10
N SER A 184 15.73 -4.75 -1.83
CA SER A 184 15.71 -4.09 -3.14
C SER A 184 16.25 -2.66 -3.05
N ARG A 185 15.80 -1.87 -2.06
CA ARG A 185 16.29 -0.50 -1.83
C ARG A 185 17.77 -0.47 -1.42
N ALA A 186 18.27 -1.51 -0.75
CA ALA A 186 19.67 -1.67 -0.38
C ALA A 186 20.57 -2.14 -1.54
N GLY A 187 20.01 -2.36 -2.74
CA GLY A 187 20.76 -2.73 -3.94
C GLY A 187 20.82 -4.22 -4.25
N ALA A 188 20.00 -5.05 -3.58
CA ALA A 188 19.88 -6.46 -3.94
C ALA A 188 19.42 -6.61 -5.40
N SER A 189 20.10 -7.47 -6.15
CA SER A 189 19.75 -7.83 -7.51
C SER A 189 18.42 -8.58 -7.59
N GLN A 190 17.81 -8.57 -8.76
CA GLN A 190 16.56 -9.31 -8.99
C GLN A 190 16.74 -10.81 -8.73
N ASP A 191 17.90 -11.38 -9.10
CA ASP A 191 18.22 -12.79 -8.88
C ASP A 191 18.28 -13.15 -7.39
N GLU A 192 18.92 -12.31 -6.57
CA GLU A 192 18.96 -12.50 -5.11
C GLU A 192 17.54 -12.48 -4.49
N LEU A 193 16.68 -11.58 -4.95
CA LEU A 193 15.29 -11.51 -4.48
C LEU A 193 14.46 -12.72 -4.94
N LEU A 194 14.70 -13.25 -6.14
CA LEU A 194 14.05 -14.46 -6.65
C LEU A 194 14.47 -15.72 -5.87
N VAL A 195 15.70 -15.76 -5.34
CA VAL A 195 16.10 -16.82 -4.40
C VAL A 195 15.27 -16.75 -3.13
N MET A 196 15.00 -15.56 -2.58
CA MET A 196 14.14 -15.41 -1.40
C MET A 196 12.71 -15.90 -1.66
N LYS A 197 12.15 -15.62 -2.85
CA LYS A 197 10.87 -16.20 -3.28
C LYS A 197 10.91 -17.73 -3.23
N THR A 198 11.94 -18.33 -3.80
CA THR A 198 12.09 -19.79 -3.88
C THR A 198 12.16 -20.44 -2.50
N ILE A 199 12.93 -19.85 -1.57
CA ILE A 199 13.03 -20.33 -0.19
C ILE A 199 11.68 -20.21 0.51
N ALA A 200 11.02 -19.06 0.38
CA ALA A 200 9.71 -18.83 0.98
C ALA A 200 8.68 -19.87 0.50
N LEU A 201 8.55 -20.08 -0.81
CA LEU A 201 7.60 -21.05 -1.35
C LEU A 201 7.86 -22.49 -0.90
N ARG A 202 9.13 -22.86 -0.67
CA ARG A 202 9.47 -24.17 -0.09
C ARG A 202 9.06 -24.26 1.37
N ALA A 203 9.24 -23.19 2.15
CA ALA A 203 8.82 -23.16 3.55
C ALA A 203 7.30 -23.23 3.72
N LEU A 204 6.52 -22.96 2.67
CA LEU A 204 5.06 -23.07 2.72
C LEU A 204 4.51 -24.45 2.36
N ARG A 205 5.34 -25.38 1.87
CA ARG A 205 4.91 -26.71 1.39
C ARG A 205 5.32 -27.80 2.36
#